data_AF-A0A2E8WD55-F1
#
_entry.id   AF-A0A2E8WD55-F1
#
_cell.length_a   1.000
_cell.length_b   1.000
_cell.length_c   1.000
_cell.angle_alpha   90.00
_cell.angle_beta   90.00
_cell.angle_gamma   90.00
#
_symmetry.space_group_name_H-M   'P 1'
#
loop_
_entity.id
_entity.type
_entity.pdbx_description
1 polymer ?
#
loop_
_entity_poly.entity_id
_entity_poly.type
_entity_poly.pdbx_seq_one_letter_code
_entity_poly.pdbx_strand_id
1 'polypeptide(L)' 'MHVRETMFVSERRACRVLGQMRRTQRYTPKVADDDEALTDNIVSLATEYGRYGYRRITALL' A
#
# COMPACT_ATOMS: atom_id res chain seq x y z
N MET A 1 9.60 -8.56 1.14
CA MET A 1 10.81 -9.19 0.56
C MET A 1 10.47 -9.67 -0.85
N HIS A 2 11.12 -9.10 -1.86
CA HIS A 2 10.90 -9.48 -3.26
C HIS A 2 11.83 -10.64 -3.63
N VAL A 3 11.25 -11.75 -4.10
CA VAL A 3 11.95 -13.02 -4.33
C VAL A 3 12.99 -12.91 -5.47
N ARG A 4 12.81 -11.93 -6.37
CA ARG A 4 13.76 -11.62 -7.45
C ARG A 4 15.13 -11.17 -6.94
N GLU A 5 15.22 -10.58 -5.76
CA GLU A 5 16.45 -9.98 -5.25
C GLU A 5 17.33 -10.98 -4.50
N THR A 6 16.77 -12.13 -4.11
CA THR A 6 17.41 -13.05 -3.15
C THR A 6 17.71 -14.45 -3.72
N MET A 7 17.14 -14.82 -4.88
CA MET A 7 17.21 -16.21 -5.36
C MET A 7 17.89 -16.36 -6.73
N PHE A 8 18.84 -17.29 -6.83
CA PHE A 8 19.54 -17.68 -8.08
C PHE A 8 18.69 -18.54 -9.04
N VAL A 9 17.37 -18.51 -8.90
CA VAL A 9 16.43 -19.28 -9.73
C VAL A 9 15.37 -18.37 -10.33
N SER A 10 14.72 -18.80 -11.40
CA SER A 10 13.65 -18.01 -12.00
C SER A 10 12.53 -17.71 -11.01
N GLU A 11 11.98 -16.50 -11.09
CA GLU A 11 10.86 -16.02 -10.26
C GLU A 11 9.69 -17.03 -10.25
N ARG A 12 9.41 -17.68 -11.40
CA ARG A 12 8.40 -18.74 -11.50
C ARG A 12 8.70 -19.94 -10.59
N ARG A 13 9.95 -20.41 -10.55
CA ARG A 13 10.35 -21.53 -9.72
C ARG A 13 10.31 -21.13 -8.24
N ALA A 14 10.84 -19.96 -7.93
CA ALA A 14 10.88 -19.44 -6.57
C ALA A 14 9.48 -19.23 -5.98
N CYS A 15 8.58 -18.57 -6.72
CA CYS A 15 7.18 -18.36 -6.32
C CYS A 15 6.41 -19.67 -6.13
N ARG A 16 6.65 -20.67 -6.99
CA ARG A 16 6.02 -22.00 -6.84
C ARG A 16 6.46 -22.70 -5.56
N VAL A 17 7.75 -22.67 -5.25
CA VAL A 17 8.32 -23.30 -4.03
C VAL A 17 7.82 -22.58 -2.78
N LEU A 18 7.76 -21.25 -2.81
CA LEU A 18 7.29 -20.43 -1.68
C LEU A 18 5.77 -20.40 -1.53
N GLY A 19 5.01 -21.03 -2.44
CA GLY A 19 3.55 -20.97 -2.45
C GLY A 19 2.97 -19.57 -2.71
N GLN A 20 3.78 -18.62 -3.18
CA GLN A 20 3.34 -17.25 -3.42
C GLN A 20 2.88 -17.04 -4.86
N MET A 21 1.86 -16.19 -5.04
CA MET A 21 1.45 -15.75 -6.37
C MET A 21 2.50 -14.83 -6.99
N ARG A 22 2.88 -15.11 -8.24
CA ARG A 22 3.79 -14.27 -9.03
C ARG A 22 3.29 -12.83 -9.20
N ARG A 23 1.96 -12.61 -9.19
CA ARG A 23 1.38 -11.26 -9.30
C ARG A 23 1.77 -10.38 -8.11
N THR A 24 1.77 -10.94 -6.90
CA THR A 24 2.20 -10.23 -5.68
C THR A 24 3.67 -9.83 -5.76
N GLN A 25 4.52 -10.71 -6.29
CA GLN A 25 5.95 -10.47 -6.49
C GLN A 25 6.28 -9.53 -7.66
N ARG A 26 5.30 -9.18 -8.49
CA ARG A 26 5.46 -8.21 -9.58
C ARG A 26 4.74 -6.90 -9.31
N TYR A 27 3.96 -6.85 -8.24
CA TYR A 27 3.21 -5.67 -7.90
C TYR A 27 4.17 -4.64 -7.34
N THR A 28 4.37 -3.56 -8.10
CA THR A 28 5.02 -2.36 -7.59
C THR A 28 3.94 -1.49 -6.97
N PRO A 29 4.01 -1.19 -5.65
CA PRO A 29 3.13 -0.19 -5.05
C PRO A 29 3.28 1.12 -5.82
N LYS A 30 2.16 1.66 -6.29
CA LYS A 30 2.12 3.01 -6.87
C LYS A 30 1.62 3.92 -5.75
N VAL A 31 2.52 4.75 -5.24
CA VAL A 31 2.18 5.86 -4.36
C VAL A 31 1.71 7.00 -5.25
N ALA A 32 0.55 7.58 -4.94
CA ALA A 32 0.09 8.76 -5.67
C ALA A 32 0.88 9.99 -5.19
N ASP A 33 1.13 10.97 -6.06
CA ASP A 33 1.93 12.15 -5.73
C ASP A 33 1.30 12.97 -4.58
N ASP A 34 -0.01 12.83 -4.38
CA ASP A 34 -0.81 13.50 -3.36
C ASP A 34 -1.14 12.62 -2.14
N ASP A 35 -0.62 11.39 -2.04
CA ASP A 35 -0.90 10.48 -0.91
C ASP A 35 -0.47 11.08 0.45
N GLU A 36 0.67 11.78 0.48
CA GLU A 36 1.18 12.43 1.69
C GLU A 36 0.30 13.60 2.11
N ALA A 37 -0.04 14.48 1.17
CA ALA A 37 -0.93 15.61 1.40
C ALA A 37 -2.34 15.15 1.83
N LEU A 38 -2.85 14.08 1.22
CA LEU A 38 -4.12 13.47 1.60
C LEU A 38 -4.08 12.94 3.03
N THR A 39 -2.97 12.30 3.43
CA THR A 39 -2.79 11.78 4.79
C THR A 39 -2.77 12.91 5.81
N ASP A 40 -2.03 13.99 5.53
CA ASP A 40 -1.98 15.17 6.41
C ASP A 40 -3.35 15.82 6.57
N ASN A 41 -4.11 15.95 5.48
CA ASN A 41 -5.47 16.48 5.52
C ASN A 41 -6.42 15.58 6.36
N ILE A 42 -6.33 14.25 6.21
CA ILE A 42 -7.09 13.30 7.02
C ILE A 42 -6.76 13.46 8.50
N VAL A 43 -5.47 13.55 8.86
CA VAL A 43 -5.03 13.69 10.25
C VAL A 43 -5.48 15.02 10.84
N SER A 44 -5.36 16.11 10.07
CA SER A 44 -5.79 17.44 10.48
C SER A 44 -7.29 17.47 10.78
N LEU A 45 -8.13 16.98 9.85
CA LEU A 45 -9.58 16.93 10.02
C LEU A 45 -10.00 15.99 11.16
N ALA A 46 -9.33 14.86 11.34
CA ALA A 46 -9.61 13.95 12.45
C ALA A 46 -9.22 14.55 13.81
N THR A 47 -8.17 15.36 13.84
CA THR A 47 -7.72 16.07 15.06
C THR A 47 -8.68 17.21 15.41
N GLU A 48 -9.13 17.98 14.42
CA GLU A 48 -10.11 19.05 14.59
C GLU A 48 -11.49 18.50 14.98
N TYR A 49 -11.91 17.41 14.33
CA TYR A 49 -13.22 16.79 14.52
C TYR A 49 -13.09 15.39 15.13
N GLY A 50 -12.56 15.27 16.35
CA GLY A 50 -12.24 13.99 17.02
C GLY A 50 -13.35 12.92 17.16
N ARG A 51 -14.61 13.23 16.86
CA ARG A 51 -15.73 12.25 16.79
C ARG A 51 -16.08 11.82 15.35
N TYR A 52 -15.45 12.41 14.34
CA TYR A 52 -15.77 12.14 12.94
C TYR A 52 -15.05 10.87 12.52
N GLY A 53 -15.84 9.84 12.20
CA GLY A 53 -15.32 8.64 11.55
C GLY A 53 -14.96 8.90 10.09
N TYR A 54 -14.28 7.92 9.46
CA TYR A 54 -13.75 8.05 8.11
C TYR A 54 -14.76 8.58 7.08
N ARG A 55 -16.04 8.17 7.14
CA ARG A 55 -17.08 8.64 6.20
C ARG A 55 -17.32 10.15 6.26
N ARG A 56 -17.22 10.76 7.44
CA ARG A 56 -17.38 12.22 7.59
C ARG A 56 -16.13 12.96 7.18
N ILE A 57 -14.95 12.44 7.50
CA ILE A 57 -13.68 13.01 7.07
C ILE A 57 -13.59 13.00 5.54
N THR A 58 -13.93 11.87 4.89
CA THR A 58 -13.97 11.76 3.42
C THR A 58 -14.98 12.70 2.77
N ALA A 59 -16.02 13.16 3.47
CA ALA A 59 -16.95 14.15 2.93
C ALA A 59 -16.42 15.60 2.98
N LEU A 60 -15.29 15.83 3.67
CA LEU A 60 -14.62 17.12 3.85
C LEU A 60 -13.32 17.25 3.03
N LEU A 61 -12.90 16.16 2.39
CA LEU A 61 -11.76 16.07 1.48
C LEU A 61 -12.25 16.24 0.04
#